data_AF-A0A371QL21-F1
#
_entry.id   AF-A0A371QL21-F1
#
_cell.length_a   1.000
_cell.length_b   1.000
_cell.length_c   1.000
_cell.angle_alpha   90.00
_cell.angle_beta   90.00
_cell.angle_gamma   90.00
#
_symmetry.space_group_name_H-M   'P 1'
#
loop_
_entity.id
_entity.type
_entity.pdbx_description
1 polymer ?
#
loop_
_entity_poly.entity_id
_entity_poly.type
_entity_poly.pdbx_seq_one_letter_code
_entity_poly.pdbx_strand_id
1 'polypeptide(L)'
;MNHIIKKTSSIILFLIAALFVFIQCGDTRDNQGTLVENEDSPMYEDDRSEAFENERQELVSDLEKLREELDRKSEEVDSKIEEADEESVEELESIRENMRQHRSEIDNAIEDLEDSSSSTWSGVKVNIERLKERVTTNLNDWDNRIREIDGNGN
;
A
#
# COMPACT_ATOMS: atom_id res chain seq x y z
N MET A 1 37.82 23.58 29.50
CA MET A 1 37.69 24.56 28.40
C MET A 1 36.95 23.87 27.26
N ASN A 2 35.89 24.37 26.63
CA ASN A 2 35.01 25.53 26.88
C ASN A 2 33.58 25.16 26.39
N HIS A 3 32.52 25.58 27.11
CA HIS A 3 31.11 25.25 26.79
C HIS A 3 30.25 26.54 26.75
N ILE A 4 30.18 27.25 25.61
CA ILE A 4 29.40 28.49 25.32
C ILE A 4 29.36 28.72 23.78
N ILE A 5 28.45 29.43 23.06
CA ILE A 5 27.41 30.44 23.38
C ILE A 5 26.09 30.23 22.58
N LYS A 6 24.95 30.11 23.30
CA LYS A 6 23.59 30.71 23.15
C LYS A 6 23.03 31.26 21.79
N LYS A 7 21.75 30.90 21.54
CA LYS A 7 20.56 31.68 21.09
C LYS A 7 20.67 32.91 20.14
N THR A 8 19.88 32.86 19.05
CA THR A 8 18.96 33.91 18.51
C THR A 8 17.79 33.17 17.80
N SER A 9 16.48 33.38 18.00
CA SER A 9 15.59 34.56 18.01
C SER A 9 15.27 35.18 16.64
N SER A 10 14.02 34.97 16.21
CA SER A 10 13.12 35.80 15.34
C SER A 10 12.16 34.83 14.62
N ILE A 11 10.85 34.77 14.88
CA ILE A 11 9.82 35.82 14.94
C ILE A 11 9.76 36.62 13.63
N ILE A 12 8.94 36.16 12.68
CA ILE A 12 8.18 37.04 11.79
C ILE A 12 6.73 36.56 11.78
N LEU A 13 5.87 37.43 12.29
CA LEU A 13 4.41 37.30 12.38
C LEU A 13 3.82 38.19 11.29
N PHE A 14 3.22 37.62 10.24
CA PHE A 14 2.53 38.43 9.22
C PHE A 14 1.03 38.53 9.50
N LEU A 15 0.63 39.72 9.93
CA LEU A 15 -0.74 40.13 10.25
C LEU A 15 -1.50 40.56 8.99
N ILE A 16 -2.67 39.93 8.78
CA ILE A 16 -4.00 40.56 8.67
C ILE A 16 -4.27 41.66 7.61
N ALA A 17 -5.37 41.40 6.85
CA ALA A 17 -6.33 42.31 6.22
C ALA A 17 -5.93 43.21 5.03
N ALA A 18 -6.49 42.85 3.87
CA ALA A 18 -7.30 43.76 3.04
C ALA A 18 -8.65 43.05 2.78
N LEU A 19 -9.68 43.31 3.59
CA LEU A 19 -10.69 44.35 3.37
C LEU A 19 -11.67 44.03 2.21
N PHE A 20 -12.79 43.40 2.58
CA PHE A 20 -14.05 43.49 1.85
C PHE A 20 -14.51 44.95 1.74
N VAL A 21 -14.64 45.48 0.52
CA VAL A 21 -15.54 46.60 0.22
C VAL A 21 -16.08 46.43 -1.20
N PHE A 22 -17.30 45.92 -1.35
CA PHE A 22 -18.28 46.34 -2.39
C PHE A 22 -19.66 45.74 -2.07
N ILE A 23 -20.35 46.35 -1.10
CA ILE A 23 -21.82 46.30 -1.05
C ILE A 23 -22.29 47.69 -1.47
N GLN A 24 -22.82 47.81 -2.68
CA GLN A 24 -23.57 48.99 -3.10
C GLN A 24 -24.98 48.55 -3.49
N CYS A 25 -25.95 48.93 -2.66
CA CYS A 25 -27.37 48.77 -2.94
C CYS A 25 -27.85 49.93 -3.83
N GLY A 26 -28.69 49.65 -4.84
CA GLY A 26 -29.00 50.61 -5.92
C GLY A 26 -30.23 50.25 -6.76
N ASP A 27 -31.32 49.89 -6.09
CA ASP A 27 -32.74 49.87 -6.49
C ASP A 27 -33.21 49.68 -7.97
N THR A 28 -33.93 48.57 -8.18
CA THR A 28 -35.07 48.34 -9.11
C THR A 28 -34.99 48.77 -10.58
N ARG A 29 -34.87 47.76 -11.48
CA ARG A 29 -35.87 47.53 -12.54
C ARG A 29 -35.78 46.15 -13.23
N ASP A 30 -36.98 45.64 -13.56
CA ASP A 30 -37.32 44.74 -14.68
C ASP A 30 -36.67 43.34 -14.78
N ASN A 31 -37.41 42.37 -14.21
CA ASN A 31 -37.62 40.99 -14.67
C ASN A 31 -37.20 40.68 -16.13
N GLN A 32 -36.09 39.97 -16.34
CA GLN A 32 -35.96 38.87 -17.33
C GLN A 32 -34.62 38.11 -17.21
N GLY A 33 -34.65 36.94 -16.55
CA GLY A 33 -33.80 35.77 -16.88
C GLY A 33 -32.30 35.76 -16.51
N THR A 34 -31.77 34.53 -16.61
CA THR A 34 -30.35 34.13 -16.68
C THR A 34 -29.49 34.14 -15.40
N LEU A 35 -28.81 32.99 -15.22
CA LEU A 35 -27.59 32.74 -14.46
C LEU A 35 -27.62 32.88 -12.93
N VAL A 36 -27.94 31.75 -12.28
CA VAL A 36 -27.29 31.37 -11.03
C VAL A 36 -25.86 30.93 -11.39
N GLU A 37 -24.90 31.84 -11.32
CA GLU A 37 -23.47 31.48 -11.33
C GLU A 37 -23.08 30.88 -9.97
N ASN A 38 -23.42 29.60 -9.79
CA ASN A 38 -22.76 28.70 -8.84
C ASN A 38 -22.13 27.58 -9.67
N GLU A 39 -21.09 27.91 -10.43
CA GLU A 39 -20.20 26.91 -11.07
C GLU A 39 -18.87 26.81 -10.31
N ASP A 40 -18.96 26.49 -9.02
CA ASP A 40 -17.92 25.71 -8.36
C ASP A 40 -17.91 24.34 -9.05
N SER A 41 -17.10 24.21 -10.11
CA SER A 41 -16.99 22.99 -10.91
C SER A 41 -15.61 22.34 -10.72
N PRO A 42 -15.44 21.47 -9.70
CA PRO A 42 -14.31 20.56 -9.59
C PRO A 42 -14.56 19.26 -10.39
N MET A 43 -15.22 19.33 -11.56
CA MET A 43 -15.57 18.17 -12.40
C MET A 43 -14.37 17.64 -13.22
N TYR A 44 -13.19 17.55 -12.61
CA TYR A 44 -11.95 17.05 -13.22
C TYR A 44 -10.99 16.33 -12.24
N GLU A 45 -11.32 16.26 -10.94
CA GLU A 45 -10.50 15.51 -9.95
C GLU A 45 -11.01 14.08 -9.71
N ASP A 46 -12.26 13.78 -10.07
CA ASP A 46 -12.97 12.52 -9.78
C ASP A 46 -12.33 11.29 -10.46
N ASP A 47 -12.24 11.29 -11.80
CA ASP A 47 -11.70 10.19 -12.62
C ASP A 47 -10.31 9.70 -12.16
N ARG A 48 -9.46 10.61 -11.68
CA ARG A 48 -8.10 10.27 -11.21
C ARG A 48 -8.11 9.63 -9.82
N SER A 49 -9.06 10.03 -8.97
CA SER A 49 -9.27 9.43 -7.66
C SER A 49 -9.84 8.02 -7.81
N GLU A 50 -10.83 7.83 -8.68
CA GLU A 50 -11.43 6.53 -8.96
C GLU A 50 -10.41 5.54 -9.57
N ALA A 51 -9.62 5.98 -10.55
CA ALA A 51 -8.59 5.14 -11.15
C ALA A 51 -7.51 4.67 -10.13
N PHE A 52 -7.07 5.57 -9.25
CA PHE A 52 -6.14 5.25 -8.16
C PHE A 52 -6.75 4.26 -7.16
N GLU A 53 -8.02 4.47 -6.77
CA GLU A 53 -8.72 3.62 -5.81
C GLU A 53 -8.93 2.20 -6.34
N ASN A 54 -9.34 2.07 -7.61
CA ASN A 54 -9.51 0.78 -8.27
C ASN A 54 -8.18 0.02 -8.37
N GLU A 55 -7.09 0.69 -8.79
CA GLU A 55 -5.76 0.07 -8.89
C GLU A 55 -5.23 -0.37 -7.51
N ARG A 56 -5.56 0.37 -6.45
CA ARG A 56 -5.26 0.00 -5.07
C ARG A 56 -6.01 -1.25 -4.64
N GLN A 57 -7.32 -1.32 -4.87
CA GLN A 57 -8.13 -2.49 -4.51
C GLN A 57 -7.72 -3.75 -5.29
N GLU A 58 -7.34 -3.62 -6.56
CA GLU A 58 -6.77 -4.72 -7.34
C GLU A 58 -5.47 -5.26 -6.72
N LEU A 59 -4.54 -4.38 -6.31
CA LEU A 59 -3.28 -4.80 -5.69
C LEU A 59 -3.48 -5.39 -4.28
N VAL A 60 -4.41 -4.87 -3.47
CA VAL A 60 -4.79 -5.49 -2.18
C VAL A 60 -5.33 -6.90 -2.43
N SER A 61 -6.31 -7.05 -3.31
CA SER A 61 -6.91 -8.36 -3.61
C SER A 61 -5.91 -9.39 -4.13
N ASP A 62 -4.91 -8.96 -4.91
CA ASP A 62 -3.85 -9.85 -5.38
C ASP A 62 -2.85 -10.24 -4.28
N LEU A 63 -2.56 -9.34 -3.32
CA LEU A 63 -1.75 -9.66 -2.16
C LEU A 63 -2.48 -10.59 -1.20
N GLU A 64 -3.79 -10.40 -0.99
CA GLU A 64 -4.63 -11.31 -0.19
C GLU A 64 -4.60 -12.75 -0.76
N LYS A 65 -4.81 -12.92 -2.07
CA LYS A 65 -4.71 -14.25 -2.74
C LYS A 65 -3.34 -14.89 -2.54
N LEU A 66 -2.28 -14.11 -2.63
CA LEU A 66 -0.90 -14.59 -2.49
C LEU A 66 -0.57 -14.98 -1.04
N ARG A 67 -1.15 -14.28 -0.06
CA ARG A 67 -1.13 -14.65 1.35
C ARG A 67 -1.93 -15.94 1.61
N GLU A 68 -3.13 -16.07 1.05
CA GLU A 68 -3.93 -17.31 1.16
C GLU A 68 -3.19 -18.51 0.54
N GLU A 69 -2.47 -18.31 -0.56
CA GLU A 69 -1.64 -19.35 -1.16
C GLU A 69 -0.44 -19.73 -0.28
N LEU A 70 0.24 -18.77 0.34
CA LEU A 70 1.29 -19.03 1.34
C LEU A 70 0.74 -19.78 2.58
N ASP A 71 -0.41 -19.39 3.09
CA ASP A 71 -1.05 -20.04 4.24
C ASP A 71 -1.38 -21.51 3.89
N ARG A 72 -2.02 -21.75 2.74
CA ARG A 72 -2.29 -23.10 2.21
C ARG A 72 -1.03 -23.93 1.97
N LYS A 73 0.05 -23.34 1.43
CA LYS A 73 1.33 -24.05 1.22
C LYS A 73 2.08 -24.31 2.53
N SER A 74 1.91 -23.46 3.53
CA SER A 74 2.45 -23.71 4.87
C SER A 74 1.77 -24.91 5.53
N GLU A 75 0.45 -25.07 5.39
CA GLU A 75 -0.28 -26.26 5.88
C GLU A 75 0.15 -27.56 5.18
N GLU A 76 0.45 -27.49 3.88
CA GLU A 76 1.00 -28.62 3.11
C GLU A 76 2.40 -29.02 3.62
N VAL A 77 3.28 -28.04 3.90
CA VAL A 77 4.62 -28.28 4.47
C VAL A 77 4.54 -28.81 5.90
N ASP A 78 3.66 -28.26 6.74
CA ASP A 78 3.43 -28.72 8.11
C ASP A 78 3.02 -30.20 8.14
N SER A 79 2.12 -30.60 7.24
CA SER A 79 1.70 -32.00 7.09
C SER A 79 2.86 -32.92 6.69
N LYS A 80 3.77 -32.44 5.82
CA LYS A 80 4.95 -33.19 5.38
C LYS A 80 6.01 -33.34 6.45
N ILE A 81 6.20 -32.33 7.31
CA ILE A 81 7.11 -32.39 8.47
C ILE A 81 6.69 -33.53 9.42
N GLU A 82 5.40 -33.82 9.56
CA GLU A 82 4.90 -34.92 10.41
C GLU A 82 5.17 -36.32 9.83
N GLU A 83 5.36 -36.44 8.51
CA GLU A 83 5.55 -37.70 7.78
C GLU A 83 7.01 -37.98 7.37
N ALA A 84 7.86 -36.94 7.36
CA ALA A 84 9.22 -36.97 6.82
C ALA A 84 10.28 -37.58 7.78
N ASP A 85 11.42 -37.98 7.21
CA ASP A 85 12.62 -38.38 7.95
C ASP A 85 13.43 -37.18 8.48
N GLU A 86 14.40 -37.45 9.37
CA GLU A 86 15.20 -36.42 10.05
C GLU A 86 15.99 -35.51 9.08
N GLU A 87 16.40 -35.99 7.90
CA GLU A 87 17.13 -35.18 6.90
C GLU A 87 16.17 -34.26 6.16
N SER A 88 15.02 -34.78 5.78
CA SER A 88 13.95 -34.06 5.08
C SER A 88 13.26 -33.01 5.97
N VAL A 89 13.16 -33.24 7.28
CA VAL A 89 12.55 -32.30 8.24
C VAL A 89 13.30 -30.96 8.29
N GLU A 90 14.65 -30.95 8.31
CA GLU A 90 15.43 -29.69 8.36
C GLU A 90 15.15 -28.81 7.14
N GLU A 91 15.03 -29.41 5.95
CA GLU A 91 14.72 -28.68 4.72
C GLU A 91 13.29 -28.14 4.71
N LEU A 92 12.32 -28.95 5.15
CA LEU A 92 10.91 -28.53 5.23
C LEU A 92 10.68 -27.43 6.28
N GLU A 93 11.31 -27.51 7.46
CA GLU A 93 11.26 -26.43 8.46
C GLU A 93 11.85 -25.13 7.93
N SER A 94 12.94 -25.20 7.17
CA SER A 94 13.53 -24.05 6.49
C SER A 94 12.57 -23.44 5.47
N ILE A 95 11.91 -24.25 4.64
CA ILE A 95 10.89 -23.78 3.68
C ILE A 95 9.72 -23.10 4.42
N ARG A 96 9.20 -23.72 5.48
CA ARG A 96 8.11 -23.21 6.32
C ARG A 96 8.41 -21.83 6.91
N GLU A 97 9.61 -21.63 7.44
CA GLU A 97 9.96 -20.35 8.06
C GLU A 97 10.14 -19.24 7.02
N ASN A 98 10.66 -19.56 5.83
CA ASN A 98 10.69 -18.62 4.71
C ASN A 98 9.27 -18.24 4.23
N MET A 99 8.34 -19.20 4.18
CA MET A 99 6.92 -18.91 3.88
C MET A 99 6.32 -17.92 4.88
N ARG A 100 6.58 -18.12 6.19
CA ARG A 100 6.13 -17.20 7.26
C ARG A 100 6.73 -15.81 7.16
N GLN A 101 8.02 -15.70 6.83
CA GLN A 101 8.64 -14.39 6.59
C GLN A 101 7.94 -13.67 5.44
N HIS A 102 7.74 -14.35 4.30
CA HIS A 102 7.10 -13.73 3.13
C HIS A 102 5.61 -13.41 3.36
N ARG A 103 4.91 -14.20 4.17
CA ARG A 103 3.55 -13.89 4.64
C ARG A 103 3.52 -12.57 5.41
N SER A 104 4.47 -12.37 6.32
CA SER A 104 4.64 -11.10 7.05
C SER A 104 5.01 -9.95 6.09
N GLU A 105 5.90 -10.17 5.12
CA GLU A 105 6.21 -9.15 4.08
C GLU A 105 4.96 -8.73 3.29
N ILE A 106 4.01 -9.64 3.03
CA ILE A 106 2.73 -9.34 2.39
C ILE A 106 1.78 -8.57 3.31
N ASP A 107 1.64 -8.98 4.58
CA ASP A 107 0.80 -8.25 5.54
C ASP A 107 1.23 -6.78 5.65
N ASN A 108 2.53 -6.51 5.81
CA ASN A 108 3.07 -5.14 5.81
C ASN A 108 2.84 -4.40 4.47
N ALA A 109 2.88 -5.11 3.33
CA ALA A 109 2.66 -4.50 2.03
C ALA A 109 1.17 -4.16 1.75
N ILE A 110 0.24 -4.85 2.40
CA ILE A 110 -1.19 -4.47 2.40
C ILE A 110 -1.39 -3.22 3.26
N GLU A 111 -0.78 -3.14 4.45
CA GLU A 111 -0.80 -1.92 5.27
C GLU A 111 -0.21 -0.71 4.52
N ASP A 112 0.94 -0.88 3.85
CA ASP A 112 1.57 0.14 2.98
C ASP A 112 0.68 0.57 1.80
N LEU A 113 -0.18 -0.32 1.27
CA LEU A 113 -1.18 0.04 0.23
C LEU A 113 -2.28 0.92 0.80
N GLU A 114 -2.88 0.49 1.91
CA GLU A 114 -4.03 1.16 2.54
C GLU A 114 -3.69 2.59 2.98
N ASP A 115 -2.51 2.78 3.59
CA ASP A 115 -1.99 4.08 4.01
C ASP A 115 -1.42 4.93 2.86
N SER A 116 -1.26 4.37 1.65
CA SER A 116 -0.67 5.11 0.54
C SER A 116 -1.56 6.24 0.01
N SER A 117 -0.94 7.39 -0.26
CA SER A 117 -1.55 8.48 -1.01
C SER A 117 -1.26 8.38 -2.51
N SER A 118 -2.07 9.05 -3.34
CA SER A 118 -1.79 9.21 -4.78
C SER A 118 -0.37 9.78 -5.06
N SER A 119 0.17 10.61 -4.17
CA SER A 119 1.52 11.19 -4.31
C SER A 119 2.66 10.20 -4.05
N THR A 120 2.42 9.15 -3.26
CA THR A 120 3.36 8.06 -2.93
C THR A 120 3.14 6.81 -3.77
N TRP A 121 2.00 6.72 -4.46
CA TRP A 121 1.49 5.55 -5.16
C TRP A 121 2.51 4.84 -6.05
N SER A 122 3.17 5.58 -6.94
CA SER A 122 4.11 5.00 -7.91
C SER A 122 5.30 4.28 -7.26
N GLY A 123 5.74 4.72 -6.06
CA GLY A 123 6.79 4.04 -5.30
C GLY A 123 6.28 2.78 -4.61
N VAL A 124 5.12 2.86 -3.97
CA VAL A 124 4.46 1.76 -3.26
C VAL A 124 4.14 0.62 -4.24
N LYS A 125 3.44 0.92 -5.35
CA LYS A 125 3.13 -0.04 -6.41
C LYS A 125 4.36 -0.81 -6.90
N VAL A 126 5.45 -0.11 -7.23
CA VAL A 126 6.67 -0.73 -7.76
C VAL A 126 7.37 -1.63 -6.74
N ASN A 127 7.24 -1.37 -5.44
CA ASN A 127 7.74 -2.27 -4.40
C ASN A 127 6.87 -3.54 -4.29
N ILE A 128 5.56 -3.39 -4.42
CA ILE A 128 4.58 -4.49 -4.34
C ILE A 128 4.68 -5.42 -5.55
N GLU A 129 4.83 -4.88 -6.76
CA GLU A 129 5.06 -5.69 -7.96
C GLU A 129 6.28 -6.61 -7.79
N ARG A 130 7.39 -6.08 -7.23
CA ARG A 130 8.59 -6.87 -6.91
C ARG A 130 8.41 -7.85 -5.75
N LEU A 131 7.55 -7.55 -4.79
CA LEU A 131 7.17 -8.48 -3.72
C LEU A 131 6.37 -9.65 -4.31
N LYS A 132 5.32 -9.36 -5.10
CA LYS A 132 4.50 -10.36 -5.81
C LYS A 132 5.36 -11.27 -6.68
N GLU A 133 6.26 -10.70 -7.49
CA GLU A 133 7.20 -11.46 -8.33
C GLU A 133 8.09 -12.37 -7.48
N ARG A 134 8.76 -11.82 -6.45
CA ARG A 134 9.66 -12.58 -5.56
C ARG A 134 8.94 -13.73 -4.86
N VAL A 135 7.78 -13.48 -4.26
CA VAL A 135 7.01 -14.51 -3.54
C VAL A 135 6.47 -15.56 -4.51
N THR A 136 6.01 -15.17 -5.69
CA THR A 136 5.57 -16.13 -6.73
C THR A 136 6.72 -17.03 -7.18
N THR A 137 7.91 -16.49 -7.41
CA THR A 137 9.11 -17.29 -7.73
C THR A 137 9.45 -18.24 -6.58
N ASN A 138 9.52 -17.74 -5.35
CA ASN A 138 9.85 -18.55 -4.17
C ASN A 138 8.82 -19.67 -3.94
N LEU A 139 7.51 -19.41 -4.13
CA LEU A 139 6.45 -20.42 -4.08
C LEU A 139 6.69 -21.57 -5.07
N ASN A 140 7.04 -21.25 -6.32
CA ASN A 140 7.36 -22.26 -7.33
C ASN A 140 8.64 -23.05 -6.97
N ASP A 141 9.68 -22.37 -6.47
CA ASP A 141 10.93 -23.01 -6.08
C ASP A 141 10.76 -23.95 -4.86
N TRP A 142 9.97 -23.55 -3.86
CA TRP A 142 9.62 -24.42 -2.73
C TRP A 142 8.74 -25.59 -3.16
N ASP A 143 7.74 -25.36 -4.01
CA ASP A 143 6.85 -26.39 -4.56
C ASP A 143 7.63 -27.44 -5.39
N ASN A 144 8.74 -27.06 -6.03
CA ASN A 144 9.67 -28.00 -6.66
C ASN A 144 10.51 -28.77 -5.63
N ARG A 145 11.13 -28.09 -4.66
CA ARG A 145 11.93 -28.75 -3.60
C ARG A 145 11.12 -29.75 -2.78
N ILE A 146 9.88 -29.41 -2.45
CA ILE A 146 8.92 -30.29 -1.77
C ILE A 146 8.68 -31.58 -2.58
N ARG A 147 8.53 -31.48 -3.92
CA ARG A 147 8.40 -32.67 -4.79
C ARG A 147 9.68 -33.48 -4.89
N GLU A 148 10.84 -32.85 -4.82
CA GLU A 148 12.13 -33.55 -4.83
C GLU A 148 12.30 -34.37 -3.55
N ILE A 149 11.95 -33.82 -2.39
CA ILE A 149 11.90 -34.53 -1.10
C ILE A 149 10.94 -35.72 -1.17
N ASP A 150 9.68 -35.51 -1.58
CA ASP A 150 8.68 -36.58 -1.76
C ASP A 150 9.16 -37.70 -2.70
N GLY A 151 9.86 -37.32 -3.78
CA GLY A 151 10.33 -38.24 -4.81
C GLY A 151 11.54 -39.08 -4.39
N ASN A 152 12.30 -38.63 -3.39
CA ASN A 152 13.53 -39.28 -2.94
C ASN A 152 13.29 -40.27 -1.77
N GLY A 153 12.09 -40.28 -1.18
CA GLY A 153 11.67 -41.15 -0.07
C GLY A 153 11.10 -42.53 -0.45
N ASN A 154 11.25 -42.99 -1.70
CA ASN A 154 10.81 -44.32 -2.20
C ASN A 154 11.98 -45.23 -2.58
#